data_AF-A0A968U9J4-F1
#
_entry.id   AF-A0A968U9J4-F1
#
_cell.length_a   1.000
_cell.length_b   1.000
_cell.length_c   1.000
_cell.angle_alpha   90.00
_cell.angle_beta   90.00
_cell.angle_gamma   90.00
#
_symmetry.space_group_name_H-M   'P 1'
#
loop_
_entity.id
_entity.type
_entity.pdbx_description
1 polymer ?
#
loop_
_entity_poly.entity_id
_entity_poly.type
_entity_poly.pdbx_seq_one_letter_code
_entity_poly.pdbx_strand_id
1 'polypeptide(L)'
;MTKDTGLIDTGIKVLEYAFDYQQPDGSFRTTPKSLTTGSAAQDGAFFYYDLGYSMLLLKDSQWFQTASETDSLRSRADNLQDPAKTSLTWLVGQEPVLIEKDRSGTNRLFYDANAYYLVGKATGRSDALKLGESFARRALQQQASEGFFVERGGYDSSYNAVSLRQAILLYTNLKSDATSLKQDLGKAIEKSVAWQLTRIAPTGEVLTEGNTRIKPIGEQYTLTGTVKKVDYKEVVLALDYYAKLSGNTVVQDAANRVRNYRP
;
A
#
# COMPACT_ATOMS: atom_id res chain seq x y z
N MET A 1 19.65 -13.03 0.56
CA MET A 1 19.43 -11.86 1.45
C MET A 1 20.35 -12.00 2.64
N THR A 2 21.07 -10.93 3.00
CA THR A 2 21.94 -10.92 4.17
C THR A 2 21.09 -10.70 5.41
N LYS A 3 21.32 -11.49 6.46
CA LYS A 3 20.72 -11.29 7.78
C LYS A 3 21.45 -10.13 8.46
N ASP A 4 20.74 -9.06 8.79
CA ASP A 4 21.32 -7.83 9.32
C ASP A 4 20.45 -7.30 10.47
N THR A 5 20.93 -7.48 11.69
CA THR A 5 20.21 -7.05 12.90
C THR A 5 20.19 -5.52 13.05
N GLY A 6 21.16 -4.79 12.48
CA GLY A 6 21.20 -3.33 12.52
C GLY A 6 20.11 -2.69 11.64
N LEU A 7 19.82 -3.28 10.48
CA LEU A 7 18.71 -2.86 9.65
C LEU A 7 17.35 -3.13 10.32
N ILE A 8 17.20 -4.28 10.97
CA ILE A 8 15.97 -4.60 11.73
C ILE A 8 15.80 -3.66 12.92
N ASP A 9 16.86 -3.39 13.68
CA ASP A 9 16.85 -2.42 14.78
C ASP A 9 16.41 -1.04 14.31
N THR A 10 16.94 -0.58 13.17
CA THR A 10 16.54 0.71 12.57
C THR A 10 15.05 0.73 12.22
N GLY A 11 14.54 -0.35 11.61
CA GLY A 11 13.12 -0.47 11.29
C GLY A 11 12.22 -0.43 12.53
N ILE A 12 12.59 -1.15 13.60
CA ILE A 12 11.84 -1.15 14.87
C ILE A 12 11.87 0.24 15.51
N LYS A 13 13.02 0.93 15.52
CA LYS A 13 13.13 2.30 16.06
C LYS A 13 12.22 3.30 15.34
N VAL A 14 12.05 3.16 14.03
CA VAL A 14 11.12 4.02 13.27
C VAL A 14 9.67 3.82 13.73
N LEU A 15 9.28 2.57 14.02
CA LEU A 15 7.94 2.28 14.54
C LEU A 15 7.76 2.77 15.98
N GLU A 16 8.75 2.51 16.85
CA GLU A 16 8.76 3.00 18.24
C GLU A 16 8.64 4.53 18.27
N TYR A 17 9.45 5.23 17.47
CA TYR A 17 9.37 6.68 17.35
C TYR A 17 7.96 7.15 16.96
N ALA A 18 7.29 6.48 16.02
CA ALA A 18 5.92 6.86 15.68
C ALA A 18 4.99 6.72 16.90
N PHE A 19 5.07 5.59 17.62
CA PHE A 19 4.22 5.33 18.79
C PHE A 19 4.49 6.25 19.99
N ASP A 20 5.68 6.84 20.11
CA ASP A 20 5.95 7.91 21.10
C ASP A 20 5.03 9.14 20.91
N TYR A 21 4.45 9.32 19.71
CA TYR A 21 3.52 10.40 19.40
C TYR A 21 2.05 9.94 19.31
N GLN A 22 1.75 8.69 19.63
CA GLN A 22 0.38 8.17 19.67
C GLN A 22 -0.45 8.94 20.70
N GLN A 23 -1.65 9.38 20.31
CA GLN A 23 -2.59 10.00 21.23
C GLN A 23 -3.30 8.93 22.10
N PRO A 24 -3.89 9.29 23.25
CA PRO A 24 -4.56 8.32 24.13
C PRO A 24 -5.68 7.51 23.47
N ASP A 25 -6.32 8.05 22.42
CA ASP A 25 -7.37 7.36 21.67
C ASP A 25 -6.82 6.40 20.59
N GLY A 26 -5.50 6.39 20.36
CA GLY A 26 -4.82 5.60 19.32
C GLY A 26 -4.51 6.38 18.03
N SER A 27 -4.95 7.63 17.92
CA SER A 27 -4.74 8.45 16.73
C SER A 27 -3.33 9.06 16.67
N PHE A 28 -2.95 9.58 15.50
CA PHE A 28 -1.74 10.37 15.31
C PHE A 28 -2.11 11.74 14.74
N ARG A 29 -1.45 12.79 15.23
CA ARG A 29 -1.64 14.15 14.70
C ARG A 29 -1.00 14.27 13.33
N THR A 30 -1.72 14.84 12.37
CA THR A 30 -1.18 15.17 11.04
C THR A 30 -0.15 16.30 11.17
N THR A 31 1.03 16.11 10.55
CA THR A 31 2.09 17.13 10.46
C THR A 31 2.60 17.27 9.02
N PRO A 32 2.99 18.49 8.58
CA PRO A 32 2.98 19.75 9.33
C PRO A 32 1.57 20.29 9.56
N LYS A 33 1.40 21.10 10.63
CA LYS A 33 0.13 21.74 11.02
C LYS A 33 -0.57 22.50 9.88
N SER A 34 0.18 22.88 8.84
CA SER A 34 -0.30 23.57 7.65
C SER A 34 -1.21 22.74 6.74
N LEU A 35 -1.24 21.41 6.87
CA LEU A 35 -2.07 20.56 6.03
C LEU A 35 -3.47 20.30 6.62
N THR A 36 -3.59 20.21 7.94
CA THR A 36 -4.84 20.18 8.72
C THR A 36 -4.52 20.26 10.20
N THR A 37 -5.33 20.95 11.01
CA THR A 37 -5.31 20.81 12.47
C THR A 37 -6.14 19.58 12.86
N GLY A 38 -5.49 18.44 13.18
CA GLY A 38 -6.20 17.25 13.66
C GLY A 38 -5.51 15.92 13.33
N SER A 39 -6.21 14.82 13.60
CA SER A 39 -5.80 13.45 13.23
C SER A 39 -6.54 13.03 11.96
N ALA A 40 -5.89 13.06 10.79
CA ALA A 40 -6.53 12.64 9.55
C ALA A 40 -6.43 11.11 9.38
N ALA A 41 -7.58 10.43 9.36
CA ALA A 41 -7.66 8.98 9.20
C ALA A 41 -6.89 8.45 7.97
N GLN A 42 -6.96 9.18 6.85
CA GLN A 42 -6.25 8.83 5.63
C GLN A 42 -4.72 8.85 5.79
N ASP A 43 -4.18 9.82 6.52
CA ASP A 43 -2.73 9.89 6.76
C ASP A 43 -2.30 8.73 7.67
N GLY A 44 -3.12 8.44 8.68
CA GLY A 44 -2.97 7.26 9.52
C GLY A 44 -2.98 5.95 8.72
N ALA A 45 -3.87 5.80 7.73
CA ALA A 45 -3.95 4.62 6.89
C ALA A 45 -2.63 4.32 6.15
N PHE A 46 -1.91 5.36 5.69
CA PHE A 46 -0.58 5.16 5.09
C PHE A 46 0.43 4.61 6.11
N PHE A 47 0.47 5.14 7.32
CA PHE A 47 1.32 4.58 8.36
C PHE A 47 0.90 3.14 8.71
N TYR A 48 -0.40 2.87 8.78
CA TYR A 48 -0.93 1.58 9.24
C TYR A 48 -0.67 0.43 8.28
N TYR A 49 -0.71 0.63 6.96
CA TYR A 49 -0.34 -0.48 6.07
C TYR A 49 1.16 -0.84 6.20
N ASP A 50 2.04 0.16 6.37
CA ASP A 50 3.48 -0.06 6.57
C ASP A 50 3.76 -0.73 7.94
N LEU A 51 3.06 -0.31 9.00
CA LEU A 51 3.07 -0.95 10.31
C LEU A 51 2.67 -2.42 10.22
N GLY A 52 1.48 -2.69 9.66
CA GLY A 52 0.94 -4.04 9.55
C GLY A 52 1.83 -4.95 8.71
N TYR A 53 2.34 -4.45 7.59
CA TYR A 53 3.25 -5.20 6.75
C TYR A 53 4.57 -5.52 7.45
N SER A 54 5.16 -4.55 8.16
CA SER A 54 6.39 -4.73 8.93
C SER A 54 6.22 -5.79 10.03
N MET A 55 5.12 -5.72 10.78
CA MET A 55 4.81 -6.71 11.83
C MET A 55 4.66 -8.12 11.26
N LEU A 56 4.00 -8.26 10.11
CA LEU A 56 3.85 -9.55 9.43
C LEU A 56 5.19 -10.09 8.92
N LEU A 57 6.05 -9.26 8.33
CA LEU A 57 7.38 -9.67 7.88
C LEU A 57 8.24 -10.20 9.04
N LEU A 58 8.20 -9.52 10.20
CA LEU A 58 8.89 -9.97 11.40
C LEU A 58 8.29 -11.29 11.92
N LYS A 59 6.97 -11.40 11.95
CA LYS A 59 6.25 -12.61 12.40
C LYS A 59 6.50 -13.83 11.52
N ASP A 60 6.54 -13.64 10.20
CA ASP A 60 6.68 -14.73 9.21
C ASP A 60 8.15 -15.10 8.95
N SER A 61 9.11 -14.29 9.41
CA SER A 61 10.54 -14.57 9.27
C SER A 61 11.03 -15.61 10.27
N GLN A 62 11.25 -16.85 9.81
CA GLN A 62 11.78 -17.92 10.67
C GLN A 62 13.10 -17.52 11.35
N TRP A 63 14.00 -16.84 10.64
CA TRP A 63 15.25 -16.35 11.25
C TRP A 63 14.97 -15.38 12.40
N PHE A 64 14.13 -14.36 12.17
CA PHE A 64 13.81 -13.39 13.22
C PHE A 64 13.17 -14.07 14.43
N GLN A 65 12.31 -15.08 14.20
CA GLN A 65 11.60 -15.82 15.25
C GLN A 65 12.50 -16.73 16.09
N THR A 66 13.54 -17.34 15.52
CA THR A 66 14.29 -18.40 16.21
C THR A 66 15.74 -18.07 16.58
N ALA A 67 16.33 -17.05 15.97
CA ALA A 67 17.74 -16.76 16.17
C ALA A 67 17.98 -15.99 17.47
N SER A 68 19.04 -16.35 18.21
CA SER A 68 19.37 -15.71 19.49
C SER A 68 19.76 -14.24 19.33
N GLU A 69 20.37 -13.88 18.21
CA GLU A 69 20.79 -12.49 17.94
C GLU A 69 19.63 -11.52 17.72
N THR A 70 18.40 -12.03 17.56
CA THR A 70 17.19 -11.20 17.41
C THR A 70 16.32 -11.18 18.67
N ASP A 71 16.73 -11.83 19.78
CA ASP A 71 15.91 -11.95 21.01
C ASP A 71 15.43 -10.60 21.54
N SER A 72 16.34 -9.63 21.68
CA SER A 72 15.99 -8.29 22.18
C SER A 72 15.12 -7.50 21.20
N LEU A 73 15.30 -7.72 19.89
CA LEU A 73 14.53 -7.10 18.83
C LEU A 73 13.11 -7.68 18.78
N ARG A 74 12.94 -8.98 19.00
CA ARG A 74 11.63 -9.64 19.11
C ARG A 74 10.82 -9.04 20.25
N SER A 75 11.40 -8.95 21.45
CA SER A 75 10.71 -8.36 22.61
C SER A 75 10.24 -6.93 22.34
N ARG A 76 11.05 -6.12 21.65
CA ARG A 76 10.67 -4.76 21.25
C ARG A 76 9.54 -4.75 20.22
N ALA A 77 9.60 -5.61 19.21
CA ALA A 77 8.54 -5.76 18.22
C ALA A 77 7.21 -6.24 18.87
N ASP A 78 7.28 -7.14 19.85
CA ASP A 78 6.11 -7.62 20.59
C ASP A 78 5.47 -6.52 21.43
N ASN A 79 6.26 -5.61 21.99
CA ASN A 79 5.75 -4.44 22.72
C ASN A 79 4.97 -3.46 21.84
N LEU A 80 5.08 -3.55 20.50
CA LEU A 80 4.29 -2.73 19.57
C LEU A 80 2.86 -3.26 19.36
N GLN A 81 2.55 -4.47 19.84
CA GLN A 81 1.24 -5.11 19.60
C GLN A 81 0.08 -4.32 20.20
N ASP A 82 0.20 -3.88 21.45
CA ASP A 82 -0.89 -3.18 22.14
C ASP A 82 -1.09 -1.74 21.62
N PRO A 83 -0.03 -0.93 21.41
CA PRO A 83 -0.15 0.33 20.70
C PRO A 83 -0.80 0.17 19.31
N ALA A 84 -0.41 -0.85 18.53
CA ALA A 84 -1.01 -1.13 17.23
C ALA A 84 -2.51 -1.48 17.33
N LYS A 85 -2.94 -2.26 18.33
CA LYS A 85 -4.36 -2.56 18.57
C LYS A 85 -5.16 -1.30 18.95
N THR A 86 -4.59 -0.41 19.75
CA THR A 86 -5.22 0.86 20.12
C THR A 86 -5.42 1.74 18.88
N SER A 87 -4.38 1.90 18.06
CA SER A 87 -4.47 2.60 16.77
C SER A 87 -5.48 2.00 15.81
N LEU A 88 -5.54 0.67 15.73
CA LEU A 88 -6.50 -0.02 14.88
C LEU A 88 -7.93 0.19 15.38
N THR A 89 -8.16 0.20 16.69
CA THR A 89 -9.49 0.52 17.27
C THR A 89 -9.94 1.92 16.88
N TRP A 90 -9.05 2.91 16.94
CA TRP A 90 -9.35 4.25 16.46
C TRP A 90 -9.71 4.25 14.96
N LEU A 91 -8.87 3.62 14.13
CA LEU A 91 -9.06 3.58 12.68
C LEU A 91 -10.40 2.92 12.31
N VAL A 92 -10.78 1.83 12.98
CA VAL A 92 -12.09 1.16 12.80
C VAL A 92 -13.23 2.16 13.00
N GLY A 93 -13.14 3.05 13.99
CA GLY A 93 -14.10 4.12 14.20
C GLY A 93 -14.13 5.20 13.10
N GLN A 94 -13.14 5.21 12.19
CA GLN A 94 -13.02 6.15 11.08
C GLN A 94 -13.52 5.58 9.73
N GLU A 95 -14.10 4.37 9.70
CA GLU A 95 -14.59 3.76 8.45
C GLU A 95 -15.45 4.71 7.61
N PRO A 96 -16.50 5.37 8.14
CA PRO A 96 -17.36 6.24 7.32
C PRO A 96 -16.60 7.44 6.74
N VAL A 97 -15.64 7.97 7.48
CA VAL A 97 -14.80 9.10 7.06
C VAL A 97 -13.92 8.70 5.89
N LEU A 98 -13.28 7.52 5.97
CA LEU A 98 -12.43 7.00 4.90
C LEU A 98 -13.24 6.65 3.64
N ILE A 99 -14.39 5.98 3.80
CA ILE A 99 -15.28 5.67 2.67
C ILE A 99 -15.63 6.96 1.92
N GLU A 100 -16.05 8.01 2.62
CA GLU A 100 -16.46 9.26 1.97
C GLU A 100 -15.29 10.00 1.33
N LYS A 101 -14.16 10.11 2.05
CA LYS A 101 -13.00 10.85 1.57
C LYS A 101 -12.36 10.20 0.35
N ASP A 102 -12.29 8.87 0.33
CA ASP A 102 -11.46 8.12 -0.61
C ASP A 102 -12.27 7.44 -1.72
N ARG A 103 -13.59 7.67 -1.77
CA ARG A 103 -14.52 7.16 -2.79
C ARG A 103 -14.11 7.40 -4.24
N SER A 104 -13.22 8.34 -4.53
CA SER A 104 -12.83 8.72 -5.90
C SER A 104 -11.39 8.35 -6.29
N GLY A 105 -10.65 7.70 -5.39
CA GLY A 105 -9.29 7.23 -5.63
C GLY A 105 -9.16 5.75 -5.31
N THR A 106 -9.16 4.90 -6.34
CA THR A 106 -9.05 3.44 -6.15
C THR A 106 -7.79 3.06 -5.38
N ASN A 107 -6.69 3.78 -5.60
CA ASN A 107 -5.44 3.55 -4.88
C ASN A 107 -5.61 3.75 -3.37
N ARG A 108 -6.35 4.79 -2.96
CA ARG A 108 -6.62 5.11 -1.56
C ARG A 108 -7.46 4.03 -0.89
N LEU A 109 -8.49 3.54 -1.57
CA LEU A 109 -9.28 2.40 -1.07
C LEU A 109 -8.44 1.14 -0.87
N PHE A 110 -7.44 0.88 -1.73
CA PHE A 110 -6.51 -0.23 -1.50
C PHE A 110 -5.53 0.04 -0.35
N TYR A 111 -5.10 1.28 -0.13
CA TYR A 111 -4.33 1.62 1.07
C TYR A 111 -5.13 1.40 2.35
N ASP A 112 -6.40 1.82 2.39
CA ASP A 112 -7.31 1.55 3.50
C ASP A 112 -7.49 0.05 3.70
N ALA A 113 -7.71 -0.70 2.61
CA ALA A 113 -7.82 -2.15 2.66
C ALA A 113 -6.60 -2.80 3.32
N ASN A 114 -5.39 -2.42 2.90
CA ASN A 114 -4.15 -2.93 3.48
C ASN A 114 -3.95 -2.47 4.93
N ALA A 115 -4.29 -1.23 5.28
CA ALA A 115 -4.18 -0.72 6.64
C ALA A 115 -5.02 -1.56 7.62
N TYR A 116 -6.28 -1.80 7.31
CA TYR A 116 -7.15 -2.65 8.13
C TYR A 116 -6.71 -4.10 8.11
N TYR A 117 -6.45 -4.66 6.92
CA TYR A 117 -6.20 -6.08 6.77
C TYR A 117 -4.86 -6.51 7.40
N LEU A 118 -3.78 -5.78 7.13
CA LEU A 118 -2.44 -6.19 7.56
C LEU A 118 -2.27 -6.00 9.07
N VAL A 119 -2.70 -4.86 9.63
CA VAL A 119 -2.68 -4.66 11.09
C VAL A 119 -3.65 -5.62 11.78
N GLY A 120 -4.83 -5.84 11.20
CA GLY A 120 -5.79 -6.82 11.70
C GLY A 120 -5.23 -8.24 11.74
N LYS A 121 -4.50 -8.65 10.70
CA LYS A 121 -3.82 -9.95 10.65
C LYS A 121 -2.67 -10.05 11.65
N ALA A 122 -1.87 -9.00 11.78
CA ALA A 122 -0.74 -8.96 12.70
C ALA A 122 -1.19 -9.07 14.17
N THR A 123 -2.29 -8.39 14.52
CA THR A 123 -2.81 -8.25 15.89
C THR A 123 -3.94 -9.21 16.24
N GLY A 124 -4.42 -10.03 15.29
CA GLY A 124 -5.50 -11.00 15.52
C GLY A 124 -6.92 -10.41 15.56
N ARG A 125 -7.13 -9.23 14.96
CA ARG A 125 -8.41 -8.50 14.96
C ARG A 125 -9.28 -8.85 13.75
N SER A 126 -10.24 -9.76 13.94
CA SER A 126 -11.11 -10.26 12.86
C SER A 126 -12.09 -9.24 12.29
N ASP A 127 -12.50 -8.26 13.10
CA ASP A 127 -13.33 -7.13 12.68
C ASP A 127 -12.58 -6.25 11.66
N ALA A 128 -11.32 -5.94 11.93
CA ALA A 128 -10.47 -5.20 11.00
C ALA A 128 -10.19 -5.99 9.71
N LEU A 129 -10.01 -7.31 9.78
CA LEU A 129 -9.88 -8.14 8.57
C LEU A 129 -11.10 -7.97 7.64
N LYS A 130 -12.31 -8.04 8.20
CA LYS A 130 -13.56 -7.87 7.43
C LYS A 130 -13.67 -6.47 6.82
N LEU A 131 -13.24 -5.44 7.54
CA LEU A 131 -13.18 -4.07 6.99
C LEU A 131 -12.18 -3.97 5.85
N GLY A 132 -10.98 -4.53 6.00
CA GLY A 132 -9.98 -4.55 4.94
C GLY A 132 -10.50 -5.23 3.66
N GLU A 133 -11.20 -6.37 3.81
CA GLU A 133 -11.86 -7.04 2.69
C GLU A 133 -12.99 -6.19 2.08
N SER A 134 -13.77 -5.47 2.90
CA SER A 134 -14.82 -4.55 2.44
C SER A 134 -14.24 -3.41 1.59
N PHE A 135 -13.16 -2.76 2.05
CA PHE A 135 -12.47 -1.72 1.27
C PHE A 135 -11.88 -2.26 -0.03
N ALA A 136 -11.29 -3.46 -0.01
CA ALA A 136 -10.79 -4.12 -1.21
C ALA A 136 -11.90 -4.36 -2.25
N ARG A 137 -13.08 -4.80 -1.81
CA ARG A 137 -14.24 -4.98 -2.69
C ARG A 137 -14.73 -3.67 -3.29
N ARG A 138 -14.72 -2.57 -2.52
CA ARG A 138 -15.03 -1.22 -3.03
C ARG A 138 -14.01 -0.78 -4.09
N ALA A 139 -12.72 -1.01 -3.85
CA ALA A 139 -11.67 -0.71 -4.83
C ALA A 139 -11.86 -1.52 -6.12
N LEU A 140 -12.18 -2.82 -6.01
CA LEU A 140 -12.46 -3.69 -7.16
C LEU A 140 -13.66 -3.22 -8.00
N GLN A 141 -14.70 -2.68 -7.35
CA GLN A 141 -15.85 -2.09 -8.06
C GLN A 141 -15.50 -0.84 -8.88
N GLN A 142 -14.33 -0.24 -8.63
CA GLN A 142 -13.82 0.91 -9.39
C GLN A 142 -12.88 0.51 -10.54
N GLN A 143 -12.75 -0.78 -10.84
CA GLN A 143 -12.04 -1.20 -12.04
C GLN A 143 -12.90 -0.92 -13.29
N ALA A 144 -12.34 -0.19 -14.24
CA ALA A 144 -12.96 0.04 -15.54
C ALA A 144 -13.00 -1.26 -16.37
N SER A 145 -13.90 -1.30 -17.37
CA SER A 145 -14.05 -2.47 -18.23
C SER A 145 -12.77 -2.82 -19.02
N GLU A 146 -11.99 -1.80 -19.34
CA GLU A 146 -10.71 -1.85 -20.02
C GLU A 146 -9.57 -2.37 -19.13
N GLY A 147 -9.80 -2.45 -17.81
CA GLY A 147 -8.91 -3.09 -16.85
C GLY A 147 -8.14 -2.14 -15.92
N PHE A 148 -8.09 -0.84 -16.18
CA PHE A 148 -7.46 0.10 -15.26
C PHE A 148 -8.29 0.35 -14.01
N PHE A 149 -7.61 0.67 -12.91
CA PHE A 149 -8.25 1.19 -11.70
C PHE A 149 -8.52 2.68 -11.85
N VAL A 150 -9.78 3.09 -11.66
CA VAL A 150 -10.21 4.46 -11.88
C VAL A 150 -9.56 5.42 -10.88
N GLU A 151 -9.05 6.53 -11.39
CA GLU A 151 -8.48 7.63 -10.62
C GLU A 151 -9.17 8.93 -11.05
N ARG A 152 -9.92 9.58 -10.14
CA ARG A 152 -10.68 10.81 -10.44
C ARG A 152 -11.59 10.71 -11.68
N GLY A 153 -12.27 9.58 -11.83
CA GLY A 153 -13.27 9.38 -12.89
C GLY A 153 -12.71 8.98 -14.26
N GLY A 154 -11.39 8.77 -14.39
CA GLY A 154 -10.77 8.24 -15.60
C GLY A 154 -9.54 7.42 -15.28
N TYR A 155 -8.65 7.23 -16.26
CA TYR A 155 -7.40 6.51 -16.05
C TYR A 155 -6.26 7.46 -15.68
N ASP A 156 -5.26 6.91 -15.00
CA ASP A 156 -3.96 7.55 -14.82
C ASP A 156 -2.89 6.46 -14.74
N SER A 157 -1.98 6.44 -15.72
CA SER A 157 -0.98 5.37 -15.84
C SER A 157 0.00 5.32 -14.66
N SER A 158 0.18 6.40 -13.91
CA SER A 158 1.00 6.40 -12.70
C SER A 158 0.20 5.86 -11.51
N TYR A 159 -1.03 6.36 -11.30
CA TYR A 159 -1.86 5.93 -10.17
C TYR A 159 -2.42 4.51 -10.34
N ASN A 160 -2.60 4.03 -11.58
CA ASN A 160 -2.93 2.63 -11.83
C ASN A 160 -1.82 1.70 -11.31
N ALA A 161 -0.55 2.05 -11.49
CA ALA A 161 0.57 1.30 -10.93
C ALA A 161 0.58 1.32 -9.39
N VAL A 162 0.22 2.44 -8.76
CA VAL A 162 0.05 2.52 -7.30
C VAL A 162 -1.05 1.56 -6.84
N SER A 163 -2.23 1.61 -7.47
CA SER A 163 -3.34 0.69 -7.18
C SER A 163 -2.93 -0.77 -7.37
N LEU A 164 -2.23 -1.09 -8.46
CA LEU A 164 -1.69 -2.43 -8.74
C LEU A 164 -0.78 -2.91 -7.62
N ARG A 165 0.19 -2.09 -7.19
CA ARG A 165 1.11 -2.47 -6.13
C ARG A 165 0.38 -2.78 -4.82
N GLN A 166 -0.59 -1.95 -4.45
CA GLN A 166 -1.39 -2.16 -3.24
C GLN A 166 -2.30 -3.39 -3.36
N ALA A 167 -2.90 -3.64 -4.52
CA ALA A 167 -3.71 -4.83 -4.78
C ALA A 167 -2.86 -6.12 -4.71
N ILE A 168 -1.65 -6.10 -5.27
CA ILE A 168 -0.69 -7.22 -5.19
C ILE A 168 -0.28 -7.47 -3.74
N LEU A 169 0.04 -6.42 -2.98
CA LEU A 169 0.37 -6.53 -1.55
C LEU A 169 -0.75 -7.21 -0.76
N LEU A 170 -2.00 -6.80 -1.01
CA LEU A 170 -3.15 -7.43 -0.36
C LEU A 170 -3.26 -8.90 -0.79
N TYR A 171 -3.22 -9.18 -2.10
CA TYR A 171 -3.35 -10.51 -2.68
C TYR A 171 -2.36 -11.52 -2.06
N THR A 172 -1.10 -11.11 -1.86
CA THR A 172 -0.06 -11.97 -1.28
C THR A 172 -0.23 -12.17 0.22
N ASN A 173 -0.99 -11.30 0.90
CA ASN A 173 -1.20 -11.37 2.34
C ASN A 173 -2.55 -11.95 2.75
N LEU A 174 -3.49 -12.12 1.81
CA LEU A 174 -4.78 -12.75 2.07
C LEU A 174 -4.63 -14.14 2.67
N LYS A 175 -5.44 -14.44 3.67
CA LYS A 175 -5.61 -15.78 4.23
C LYS A 175 -6.06 -16.77 3.15
N SER A 176 -5.75 -18.04 3.35
CA SER A 176 -6.11 -19.12 2.43
C SER A 176 -7.62 -19.32 2.28
N ASP A 177 -8.41 -18.98 3.30
CA ASP A 177 -9.87 -19.09 3.32
C ASP A 177 -10.58 -17.93 2.62
N ALA A 178 -9.91 -16.80 2.34
CA ALA A 178 -10.44 -15.65 1.60
C ALA A 178 -10.50 -15.91 0.07
N THR A 179 -10.96 -17.10 -0.34
CA THR A 179 -10.83 -17.64 -1.69
C THR A 179 -11.51 -16.76 -2.75
N SER A 180 -12.73 -16.27 -2.48
CA SER A 180 -13.47 -15.44 -3.44
C SER A 180 -12.77 -14.11 -3.72
N LEU A 181 -12.40 -13.38 -2.66
CA LEU A 181 -11.69 -12.11 -2.79
C LEU A 181 -10.33 -12.31 -3.47
N LYS A 182 -9.61 -13.38 -3.12
CA LYS A 182 -8.32 -13.70 -3.74
C LYS A 182 -8.46 -13.96 -5.25
N GLN A 183 -9.50 -14.68 -5.67
CA GLN A 183 -9.78 -14.91 -7.08
C GLN A 183 -10.14 -13.61 -7.82
N ASP A 184 -11.00 -12.78 -7.23
CA ASP A 184 -11.42 -11.51 -7.82
C ASP A 184 -10.24 -10.53 -7.96
N LEU A 185 -9.41 -10.41 -6.92
CA LEU A 185 -8.16 -9.63 -6.96
C LEU A 185 -7.21 -10.15 -8.02
N GLY A 186 -7.00 -11.47 -8.11
CA GLY A 186 -6.12 -12.06 -9.13
C GLY A 186 -6.52 -11.67 -10.55
N LYS A 187 -7.82 -11.78 -10.87
CA LYS A 187 -8.37 -11.37 -12.18
C LYS A 187 -8.23 -9.86 -12.41
N ALA A 188 -8.50 -9.06 -11.39
CA ALA A 188 -8.40 -7.61 -11.50
C ALA A 188 -6.96 -7.15 -11.72
N ILE A 189 -6.00 -7.73 -10.98
CA ILE A 189 -4.57 -7.46 -11.14
C ILE A 189 -4.12 -7.83 -12.56
N GLU A 190 -4.47 -9.02 -13.05
CA GLU A 190 -4.11 -9.45 -14.41
C GLU A 190 -4.61 -8.47 -15.48
N LYS A 191 -5.88 -8.07 -15.41
CA LYS A 191 -6.47 -7.08 -16.32
C LYS A 191 -5.78 -5.72 -16.24
N SER A 192 -5.50 -5.25 -15.03
CA SER A 192 -4.85 -3.95 -14.83
C SER A 192 -3.40 -3.95 -15.27
N VAL A 193 -2.66 -5.05 -15.10
CA VAL A 193 -1.33 -5.23 -15.67
C VAL A 193 -1.38 -5.22 -17.19
N ALA A 194 -2.30 -5.98 -17.80
CA ALA A 194 -2.46 -6.00 -19.25
C ALA A 194 -2.71 -4.59 -19.81
N TRP A 195 -3.58 -3.82 -19.16
CA TRP A 195 -3.81 -2.42 -19.52
C TRP A 195 -2.55 -1.56 -19.31
N GLN A 196 -1.86 -1.70 -18.17
CA GLN A 196 -0.65 -0.91 -17.86
C GLN A 196 0.44 -1.10 -18.93
N LEU A 197 0.61 -2.31 -19.46
CA LEU A 197 1.58 -2.61 -20.51
C LEU A 197 1.32 -1.79 -21.79
N THR A 198 0.07 -1.49 -22.11
CA THR A 198 -0.28 -0.63 -23.27
C THR A 198 0.16 0.82 -23.09
N ARG A 199 0.49 1.22 -21.86
CA ARG A 199 0.94 2.56 -21.48
C ARG A 199 2.45 2.65 -21.30
N ILE A 200 3.20 1.63 -21.72
CA ILE A 200 4.66 1.59 -21.64
C ILE A 200 5.23 1.53 -23.06
N ALA A 201 5.94 2.57 -23.46
CA ALA A 201 6.59 2.63 -24.76
C ALA A 201 7.74 1.59 -24.87
N PRO A 202 8.18 1.25 -26.10
CA PRO A 202 9.37 0.44 -26.32
C PRO A 202 10.65 1.02 -25.68
N THR A 203 10.70 2.32 -25.43
CA THR A 203 11.81 3.00 -24.73
C THR A 203 11.79 2.82 -23.21
N GLY A 204 10.67 2.35 -22.64
CA GLY A 204 10.43 2.33 -21.20
C GLY A 204 9.72 3.57 -20.65
N GLU A 205 9.46 4.58 -21.49
CA GLU A 205 8.65 5.74 -21.10
C GLU A 205 7.23 5.30 -20.73
N VAL A 206 6.68 5.85 -19.64
CA VAL A 206 5.29 5.65 -19.23
C VAL A 206 4.44 6.77 -19.81
N LEU A 207 3.52 6.40 -20.70
CA LEU A 207 2.70 7.35 -21.45
C LEU A 207 1.62 7.98 -20.56
N THR A 208 1.60 9.31 -20.51
CA THR A 208 0.67 10.09 -19.67
C THR A 208 -0.45 10.77 -20.44
N GLU A 209 -0.53 10.60 -21.77
CA GLU A 209 -1.62 11.16 -22.56
C GLU A 209 -2.97 10.68 -22.01
N GLY A 210 -3.88 11.62 -21.74
CA GLY A 210 -5.21 11.37 -21.18
C GLY A 210 -5.27 11.01 -19.69
N ASN A 211 -4.13 10.96 -18.98
CA ASN A 211 -4.11 10.77 -17.52
C ASN A 211 -4.94 11.84 -16.81
N THR A 212 -5.62 11.47 -15.72
CA THR A 212 -6.48 12.40 -14.97
C THR A 212 -5.70 13.30 -13.99
N ARG A 213 -4.59 12.84 -13.41
CA ARG A 213 -3.79 13.60 -12.40
C ARG A 213 -2.41 14.00 -12.90
N ILE A 214 -1.64 13.05 -13.43
CA ILE A 214 -0.27 13.30 -13.91
C ILE A 214 -0.32 13.91 -15.31
N LYS A 215 -0.07 15.23 -15.39
CA LYS A 215 -0.09 16.04 -16.62
C LYS A 215 1.07 17.05 -16.58
N PRO A 216 1.53 17.60 -17.72
CA PRO A 216 2.60 18.62 -17.76
C PRO A 216 2.37 19.83 -16.86
N ILE A 217 1.11 20.29 -16.74
CA ILE A 217 0.65 21.34 -15.81
C ILE A 217 -0.27 20.77 -14.72
N GLY A 218 -0.04 19.52 -14.34
CA GLY A 218 -0.91 18.72 -13.49
C GLY A 218 -0.91 19.11 -12.01
N GLU A 219 -1.44 18.21 -11.19
CA GLU A 219 -1.55 18.43 -9.74
C GLU A 219 -0.17 18.66 -9.10
N GLN A 220 -0.11 19.61 -8.17
CA GLN A 220 1.08 19.90 -7.39
C GLN A 220 1.01 19.26 -6.00
N TYR A 221 2.17 18.96 -5.41
CA TYR A 221 2.24 18.64 -3.99
C TYR A 221 1.94 19.89 -3.16
N THR A 222 0.94 19.82 -2.28
CA THR A 222 0.52 20.95 -1.43
C THR A 222 1.67 21.55 -0.62
N LEU A 223 2.63 20.74 -0.18
CA LEU A 223 3.75 21.19 0.65
C LEU A 223 4.88 21.87 -0.13
N THR A 224 5.13 21.43 -1.36
CA THR A 224 6.32 21.85 -2.12
C THR A 224 5.98 22.68 -3.35
N GLY A 225 4.70 22.75 -3.75
CA GLY A 225 4.26 23.35 -5.01
C GLY A 225 4.81 22.63 -6.25
N THR A 226 5.52 21.50 -6.08
CA THR A 226 6.13 20.80 -7.20
C THR A 226 5.08 20.00 -7.95
N VAL A 227 5.06 20.11 -9.28
CA VAL A 227 4.17 19.33 -10.14
C VAL A 227 4.48 17.84 -9.99
N LYS A 228 3.44 17.04 -9.75
CA LYS A 228 3.55 15.59 -9.65
C LYS A 228 3.97 15.01 -11.00
N LYS A 229 4.95 14.11 -10.96
CA LYS A 229 5.44 13.36 -12.12
C LYS A 229 5.02 11.90 -12.00
N VAL A 230 5.23 11.14 -13.08
CA VAL A 230 5.06 9.68 -13.03
C VAL A 230 5.94 9.10 -11.92
N ASP A 231 5.33 8.26 -11.09
CA ASP A 231 6.05 7.48 -10.09
C ASP A 231 6.62 6.21 -10.74
N TYR A 232 7.78 6.36 -11.40
CA TYR A 232 8.48 5.26 -12.06
C TYR A 232 8.84 4.13 -11.08
N LYS A 233 9.04 4.43 -9.79
CA LYS A 233 9.32 3.42 -8.77
C LYS A 233 8.10 2.52 -8.57
N GLU A 234 6.91 3.09 -8.42
CA GLU A 234 5.68 2.30 -8.24
C GLU A 234 5.35 1.48 -9.50
N VAL A 235 5.59 2.01 -10.71
CA VAL A 235 5.44 1.25 -11.96
C VAL A 235 6.40 0.04 -11.99
N VAL A 236 7.69 0.25 -11.71
CA VAL A 236 8.67 -0.85 -11.68
C VAL A 236 8.28 -1.89 -10.65
N LEU A 237 7.96 -1.49 -9.42
CA LEU A 237 7.63 -2.43 -8.33
C LEU A 237 6.35 -3.22 -8.62
N ALA A 238 5.30 -2.59 -9.15
CA ALA A 238 4.06 -3.28 -9.50
C ALA A 238 4.31 -4.37 -10.55
N LEU A 239 5.02 -4.04 -11.62
CA LEU A 239 5.33 -4.98 -12.71
C LEU A 239 6.29 -6.08 -12.26
N ASP A 240 7.37 -5.74 -11.54
CA ASP A 240 8.32 -6.72 -11.01
C ASP A 240 7.64 -7.72 -10.07
N TYR A 241 6.80 -7.25 -9.15
CA TYR A 241 6.09 -8.13 -8.23
C TYR A 241 5.13 -9.05 -8.97
N TYR A 242 4.36 -8.52 -9.91
CA TYR A 242 3.49 -9.36 -10.74
C TYR A 242 4.28 -10.39 -11.55
N ALA A 243 5.38 -9.99 -12.20
CA ALA A 243 6.21 -10.87 -13.00
C ALA A 243 6.78 -12.02 -12.16
N LYS A 244 7.24 -11.73 -10.94
CA LYS A 244 7.72 -12.75 -9.99
C LYS A 244 6.63 -13.72 -9.54
N LEU A 245 5.42 -13.21 -9.31
CA LEU A 245 4.27 -14.04 -8.89
C LEU A 245 3.73 -14.92 -10.03
N SER A 246 3.73 -14.41 -11.26
CA SER A 246 3.12 -15.08 -12.42
C SER A 246 4.12 -15.84 -13.29
N GLY A 247 5.41 -15.56 -13.19
CA GLY A 247 6.42 -16.02 -14.14
C GLY A 247 6.35 -15.31 -15.52
N ASN A 248 5.57 -14.23 -15.65
CA ASN A 248 5.37 -13.55 -16.93
C ASN A 248 6.60 -12.74 -17.35
N THR A 249 7.34 -13.25 -18.33
CA THR A 249 8.57 -12.64 -18.85
C THR A 249 8.31 -11.32 -19.61
N VAL A 250 7.17 -11.20 -20.31
CA VAL A 250 6.79 -9.96 -21.01
C VAL A 250 6.63 -8.80 -20.02
N VAL A 251 6.01 -9.07 -18.87
CA VAL A 251 5.88 -8.08 -17.79
C VAL A 251 7.24 -7.77 -17.16
N GLN A 252 8.10 -8.77 -16.95
CA GLN A 252 9.45 -8.55 -16.44
C GLN A 252 10.30 -7.67 -17.37
N ASP A 253 10.19 -7.87 -18.68
CA ASP A 253 10.87 -7.07 -19.68
C ASP A 253 10.37 -5.63 -19.69
N ALA A 254 9.06 -5.43 -19.55
CA ALA A 254 8.48 -4.08 -19.40
C ALA A 254 9.01 -3.38 -18.14
N ALA A 255 9.05 -4.07 -16.99
CA ALA A 255 9.63 -3.54 -15.77
C ALA A 255 11.09 -3.13 -15.94
N ASN A 256 11.90 -3.95 -16.65
CA ASN A 256 13.29 -3.66 -16.95
C ASN A 256 13.46 -2.42 -17.84
N ARG A 257 12.61 -2.26 -18.87
CA ARG A 257 12.63 -1.06 -19.72
C ARG A 257 12.31 0.19 -18.92
N VAL A 258 11.24 0.16 -18.12
CA VAL A 258 10.85 1.29 -17.26
C VAL A 258 11.96 1.64 -16.25
N ARG A 259 12.63 0.65 -15.66
CA ARG A 259 13.74 0.86 -14.73
C ARG A 259 14.95 1.53 -15.39
N ASN A 260 15.21 1.22 -16.66
CA ASN A 260 16.33 1.75 -17.42
C ASN A 260 16.02 3.07 -18.12
N TYR A 261 14.75 3.48 -18.17
CA TYR A 261 14.35 4.77 -18.69
C TYR A 261 14.97 5.91 -17.86
N ARG A 262 15.42 6.95 -18.54
CA ARG A 262 15.99 8.17 -17.96
C ARG A 262 15.22 9.35 -18.54
N PRO A 263 14.29 9.96 -17.77
CA PRO A 263 13.50 11.10 -18.20
C PRO A 263 14.32 12.39 -18.33
#